data_AF-A0AAW7ZH36-F1
#
_entry.id   AF-A0AAW7ZH36-F1
#
_cell.length_a   1.000
_cell.length_b   1.000
_cell.length_c   1.000
_cell.angle_alpha   90.00
_cell.angle_beta   90.00
_cell.angle_gamma   90.00
#
_symmetry.space_group_name_H-M   'P 1'
#
loop_
_entity.id
_entity.type
_entity.pdbx_description
1 polymer ?
#
loop_
_entity_poly.entity_id
_entity_poly.type
_entity_poly.pdbx_seq_one_letter_code
_entity_poly.pdbx_strand_id
1 'polypeptide(L)'
;MTFFIMQILPYIAVAIFTIGILYRLGRWASGRIVHNITLTPAPTTQAGALVDIATEAALFKSLFKADKSLWSGAWLMHVALLSILAGHVMGIGLLGLQFYYIGLTSAETSEYLSSILGTTFGILILIALIYLLYRRMAINEVKQISAPSDYAHLLLLIGIVSVGNFMRLFPEYAMHYEPAREYVVHLITFTALTPDMEVLHNPAFVLHLLLVQVLMIVFPFSKLLHIPGMFAHRWIINRAYVEPAPGMPGAAVGGSGHSVSGGKSASGGVH
;
A
#
# COMPACT_ATOMS: atom_id res chain seq x y z
N MET A 1 -2.55 -27.59 15.30
CA MET A 1 -1.95 -26.29 14.90
C MET A 1 -2.87 -25.50 13.96
N THR A 2 -3.55 -26.14 12.99
CA THR A 2 -4.49 -25.50 12.06
C THR A 2 -5.58 -24.66 12.75
N PHE A 3 -6.20 -25.17 13.82
CA PHE A 3 -7.21 -24.41 14.58
C PHE A 3 -6.68 -23.06 15.09
N PHE A 4 -5.45 -23.03 15.62
CA PHE A 4 -4.87 -21.77 16.08
C PHE A 4 -4.66 -20.79 14.91
N ILE A 5 -4.11 -21.26 13.79
CA ILE A 5 -3.80 -20.44 12.60
C ILE A 5 -5.07 -19.91 11.91
N MET A 6 -6.14 -20.71 11.88
CA MET A 6 -7.36 -20.43 11.12
C MET A 6 -8.47 -19.81 11.97
N GLN A 7 -8.54 -20.10 13.27
CA GLN A 7 -9.59 -19.54 14.14
C GLN A 7 -9.05 -18.39 15.00
N ILE A 8 -7.92 -18.56 15.67
CA ILE A 8 -7.50 -17.64 16.75
C ILE A 8 -6.61 -16.52 16.22
N LEU A 9 -5.55 -16.89 15.47
CA LEU A 9 -4.55 -15.97 14.98
C LEU A 9 -5.12 -14.85 14.08
N PRO A 10 -6.20 -15.03 13.29
CA PRO A 10 -6.73 -13.96 12.47
C PRO A 10 -7.21 -12.78 13.31
N TYR A 11 -7.86 -13.05 14.45
CA TYR A 11 -8.31 -12.00 15.37
C TYR A 11 -7.13 -11.27 16.01
N ILE A 12 -6.08 -12.00 16.40
CA ILE A 12 -4.85 -11.40 16.95
C ILE A 12 -4.18 -10.51 15.89
N ALA A 13 -4.06 -11.00 14.65
CA ALA A 13 -3.46 -10.28 13.54
C ALA A 13 -4.24 -9.01 13.20
N VAL A 14 -5.58 -9.08 13.13
CA VAL A 14 -6.45 -7.92 12.90
C VAL A 14 -6.34 -6.90 14.03
N ALA A 15 -6.31 -7.35 15.30
CA ALA A 15 -6.17 -6.46 16.44
C ALA A 15 -4.83 -5.72 16.42
N ILE A 16 -3.71 -6.44 16.24
CA ILE A 16 -2.37 -5.84 16.15
C ILE A 16 -2.28 -4.88 14.96
N PHE A 17 -2.76 -5.30 13.79
CA PHE A 17 -2.78 -4.48 12.59
C PHE A 17 -3.54 -3.17 12.85
N THR A 18 -4.77 -3.25 13.35
CA THR A 18 -5.64 -2.09 13.55
C THR A 18 -5.08 -1.14 14.61
N ILE A 19 -4.72 -1.65 15.78
CA ILE A 19 -4.15 -0.83 16.87
C ILE A 19 -2.82 -0.22 16.44
N GLY A 20 -1.96 -0.99 15.77
CA GLY A 20 -0.67 -0.51 15.29
C GLY A 20 -0.80 0.61 14.25
N ILE A 21 -1.77 0.50 13.34
CA ILE A 21 -2.09 1.54 12.36
C ILE A 21 -2.57 2.81 13.07
N LEU A 22 -3.54 2.70 13.98
CA LEU A 22 -4.07 3.84 14.73
C LEU A 22 -2.98 4.54 15.53
N TYR A 23 -2.14 3.77 16.23
CA TYR A 23 -0.99 4.31 16.97
C TYR A 23 -0.05 5.10 16.06
N ARG A 24 0.30 4.54 14.89
CA ARG A 24 1.26 5.18 13.97
C ARG A 24 0.67 6.42 13.31
N LEU A 25 -0.59 6.38 12.89
CA LEU A 25 -1.30 7.54 12.36
C LEU A 25 -1.43 8.64 13.41
N GLY A 26 -1.79 8.31 14.66
CA GLY A 26 -1.88 9.25 15.76
C GLY A 26 -0.53 9.92 16.08
N ARG A 27 0.56 9.13 16.08
CA ARG A 27 1.92 9.65 16.25
C ARG A 27 2.32 10.61 15.12
N TRP A 28 1.95 10.33 13.88
CA TRP A 28 2.20 11.24 12.75
C TRP A 28 1.37 12.51 12.84
N ALA A 29 0.09 12.40 13.17
CA ALA A 29 -0.80 13.56 13.36
C ALA A 29 -0.34 14.48 14.50
N SER A 30 0.32 13.92 15.52
CA SER A 30 0.87 14.68 16.64
C SER A 30 2.20 15.39 16.31
N GLY A 31 2.80 15.11 15.15
CA GLY A 31 4.04 15.73 14.72
C GLY A 31 3.87 17.21 14.42
N ARG A 32 4.53 18.08 15.18
CA ARG A 32 4.52 19.53 14.92
C ARG A 32 5.44 19.86 13.74
N ILE A 33 4.88 20.52 12.71
CA ILE A 33 5.66 21.06 11.59
C ILE A 33 6.16 22.43 12.01
N VAL A 34 7.46 22.57 12.20
CA VAL A 34 8.08 23.81 12.71
C VAL A 34 8.55 24.71 11.56
N HIS A 35 8.78 24.18 10.35
CA HIS A 35 9.39 24.92 9.24
C HIS A 35 8.63 24.74 7.92
N ASN A 36 8.49 25.84 7.17
CA ASN A 36 7.99 25.84 5.79
C ASN A 36 9.16 25.58 4.84
N ILE A 37 9.40 24.31 4.48
CA ILE A 37 10.45 23.93 3.54
C ILE A 37 9.78 23.64 2.20
N THR A 38 9.98 24.52 1.22
CA THR A 38 9.62 24.29 -0.19
C THR A 38 10.84 23.83 -0.96
N LEU A 39 10.78 22.68 -1.62
CA LEU A 39 11.82 22.25 -2.56
C LEU A 39 11.51 22.82 -3.94
N THR A 40 12.34 23.74 -4.43
CA THR A 40 12.16 24.35 -5.76
C THR A 40 12.56 23.38 -6.88
N PRO A 41 11.84 23.35 -8.02
CA PRO A 41 10.64 24.13 -8.33
C PRO A 41 9.38 23.52 -7.69
N ALA A 42 8.69 24.30 -6.87
CA ALA A 42 7.44 23.91 -6.20
C ALA A 42 6.21 24.47 -6.95
N PRO A 43 5.06 23.78 -6.92
CA PRO A 43 3.82 24.28 -7.48
C PRO A 43 3.42 25.63 -6.88
N THR A 44 3.01 26.56 -7.74
CA THR A 44 2.60 27.92 -7.33
C THR A 44 1.14 27.98 -6.88
N THR A 45 0.36 26.93 -7.15
CA THR A 45 -1.07 26.84 -6.82
C THR A 45 -1.38 25.53 -6.10
N GLN A 46 -2.44 25.53 -5.27
CA GLN A 46 -2.92 24.31 -4.60
C GLN A 46 -3.39 23.24 -5.60
N ALA A 47 -4.00 23.65 -6.71
CA ALA A 47 -4.37 22.75 -7.80
C ALA A 47 -3.13 22.09 -8.43
N GLY A 48 -2.07 22.86 -8.68
CA GLY A 48 -0.79 22.33 -9.15
C GLY A 48 -0.16 21.34 -8.16
N ALA A 49 -0.23 21.62 -6.85
CA ALA A 49 0.25 20.72 -5.81
C ALA A 49 -0.51 19.38 -5.80
N LEU A 50 -1.84 19.42 -5.93
CA LEU A 50 -2.65 18.21 -6.00
C LEU A 50 -2.32 17.38 -7.24
N VAL A 51 -2.16 18.02 -8.41
CA VAL A 51 -1.77 17.34 -9.65
C VAL A 51 -0.40 16.67 -9.51
N ASP A 52 0.58 17.34 -8.91
CA ASP A 52 1.90 16.77 -8.70
C ASP A 52 1.88 15.59 -7.72
N ILE A 53 1.08 15.67 -6.65
CA ILE A 53 0.87 14.55 -5.72
C ILE A 53 0.21 13.37 -6.44
N ALA A 54 -0.85 13.61 -7.21
CA ALA A 54 -1.56 12.58 -7.95
C ALA A 54 -0.66 11.92 -9.01
N THR A 55 0.11 12.73 -9.74
CA THR A 55 1.05 12.23 -10.76
C THR A 55 2.16 11.42 -10.12
N GLU A 56 2.65 11.83 -8.95
CA GLU A 56 3.58 10.99 -8.21
C GLU A 56 2.92 9.68 -7.79
N ALA A 57 1.76 9.72 -7.14
CA ALA A 57 1.11 8.52 -6.62
C ALA A 57 0.78 7.50 -7.71
N ALA A 58 0.33 7.96 -8.89
CA ALA A 58 -0.07 7.09 -9.99
C ALA A 58 1.10 6.63 -10.87
N LEU A 59 2.05 7.52 -11.16
CA LEU A 59 3.08 7.28 -12.19
C LEU A 59 4.50 7.22 -11.64
N PHE A 60 4.71 7.48 -10.35
CA PHE A 60 6.03 7.61 -9.74
C PHE A 60 6.96 8.53 -10.56
N LYS A 61 6.43 9.69 -10.97
CA LYS A 61 7.09 10.63 -11.90
C LYS A 61 8.53 10.97 -11.47
N SER A 62 8.78 11.17 -10.19
CA SER A 62 10.14 11.46 -9.71
C SER A 62 11.08 10.27 -9.90
N LEU A 63 10.60 9.07 -9.56
CA LEU A 63 11.35 7.83 -9.72
C LEU A 63 11.62 7.51 -11.20
N PHE A 64 10.64 7.75 -12.09
CA PHE A 64 10.82 7.56 -13.54
C PHE A 64 11.97 8.40 -14.09
N LYS A 65 12.13 9.63 -13.59
CA LYS A 65 13.23 10.53 -13.99
C LYS A 65 14.57 10.11 -13.38
N ALA A 66 14.56 9.63 -12.15
CA ALA A 66 15.78 9.30 -11.41
C ALA A 66 16.36 7.93 -11.78
N ASP A 67 15.53 6.89 -11.87
CA ASP A 67 15.94 5.52 -12.13
C ASP A 67 14.83 4.75 -12.83
N LYS A 68 14.93 4.68 -14.17
CA LYS A 68 13.96 3.96 -15.03
C LYS A 68 13.92 2.45 -14.76
N SER A 69 15.04 1.88 -14.32
CA SER A 69 15.17 0.45 -14.01
C SER A 69 14.36 0.13 -12.74
N LEU A 70 14.60 0.88 -11.66
CA LEU A 70 13.80 0.76 -10.45
C LEU A 70 12.33 1.09 -10.69
N TRP A 71 12.05 2.11 -11.50
CA TRP A 71 10.69 2.51 -11.83
C TRP A 71 9.89 1.37 -12.47
N SER A 72 10.44 0.67 -13.48
CA SER A 72 9.68 -0.37 -14.18
C SER A 72 9.25 -1.50 -13.26
N GLY A 73 10.17 -1.98 -12.40
CA GLY A 73 9.87 -2.99 -11.40
C GLY A 73 8.93 -2.50 -10.30
N ALA A 74 9.17 -1.31 -9.77
CA ALA A 74 8.37 -0.76 -8.68
C ALA A 74 6.94 -0.44 -9.14
N TRP A 75 6.78 0.16 -10.31
CA TRP A 75 5.47 0.52 -10.85
C TRP A 75 4.65 -0.71 -11.19
N LEU A 76 5.23 -1.69 -11.90
CA LEU A 76 4.56 -2.96 -12.20
C LEU A 76 4.16 -3.70 -10.93
N MET A 77 5.03 -3.75 -9.91
CA MET A 77 4.73 -4.37 -8.62
C MET A 77 3.52 -3.71 -7.95
N HIS A 78 3.46 -2.36 -7.89
CA HIS A 78 2.35 -1.67 -7.23
C HIS A 78 1.03 -1.80 -8.00
N VAL A 79 1.06 -1.68 -9.32
CA VAL A 79 -0.15 -1.88 -10.14
C VAL A 79 -0.68 -3.29 -9.95
N ALA A 80 0.17 -4.31 -10.02
CA ALA A 80 -0.24 -5.69 -9.82
C ALA A 80 -0.72 -5.94 -8.37
N LEU A 81 -0.05 -5.36 -7.37
CA LEU A 81 -0.48 -5.43 -5.96
C LEU A 81 -1.87 -4.84 -5.75
N LEU A 82 -2.12 -3.63 -6.26
CA LEU A 82 -3.43 -2.97 -6.15
C LEU A 82 -4.51 -3.77 -6.88
N SER A 83 -4.22 -4.29 -8.08
CA SER A 83 -5.13 -5.15 -8.82
C SER A 83 -5.46 -6.44 -8.06
N ILE A 84 -4.47 -7.08 -7.42
CA ILE A 84 -4.69 -8.30 -6.62
C ILE A 84 -5.48 -7.98 -5.36
N LEU A 85 -5.19 -6.88 -4.66
CA LEU A 85 -5.96 -6.49 -3.46
C LEU A 85 -7.42 -6.19 -3.83
N ALA A 86 -7.65 -5.44 -4.91
CA ALA A 86 -8.99 -5.21 -5.43
C ALA A 86 -9.66 -6.53 -5.84
N GLY A 87 -8.93 -7.42 -6.51
CA GLY A 87 -9.39 -8.75 -6.90
C GLY A 87 -9.74 -9.66 -5.71
N HIS A 88 -9.03 -9.56 -4.58
CA HIS A 88 -9.40 -10.27 -3.35
C HIS A 88 -10.71 -9.76 -2.79
N VAL A 89 -10.88 -8.43 -2.68
CA VAL A 89 -12.11 -7.83 -2.16
C VAL A 89 -13.29 -8.14 -3.06
N MET A 90 -13.16 -7.90 -4.37
CA MET A 90 -14.24 -8.10 -5.33
C MET A 90 -14.49 -9.59 -5.59
N GLY A 91 -13.45 -10.39 -5.77
CA GLY A 91 -13.54 -11.81 -6.07
C GLY A 91 -14.13 -12.62 -4.91
N ILE A 92 -13.67 -12.39 -3.67
CA ILE A 92 -14.23 -13.09 -2.50
C ILE A 92 -15.58 -12.49 -2.11
N GLY A 93 -15.71 -11.16 -2.11
CA GLY A 93 -16.95 -10.50 -1.69
C GLY A 93 -18.13 -10.75 -2.63
N LEU A 94 -17.87 -10.76 -3.94
CA LEU A 94 -18.88 -10.89 -5.00
C LEU A 94 -18.77 -12.22 -5.77
N LEU A 95 -18.00 -13.19 -5.26
CA LEU A 95 -17.81 -14.51 -5.89
C LEU A 95 -17.27 -14.45 -7.34
N GLY A 96 -16.50 -13.40 -7.68
CA GLY A 96 -16.02 -13.17 -9.05
C GLY A 96 -17.10 -12.66 -10.01
N LEU A 97 -18.27 -12.24 -9.52
CA LEU A 97 -19.41 -11.82 -10.33
C LEU A 97 -19.48 -10.29 -10.56
N GLN A 98 -18.39 -9.55 -10.29
CA GLN A 98 -18.42 -8.08 -10.39
C GLN A 98 -18.75 -7.57 -11.80
N PHE A 99 -18.36 -8.26 -12.88
CA PHE A 99 -18.66 -7.86 -14.25
C PHE A 99 -20.10 -8.20 -14.64
N TYR A 100 -20.66 -9.25 -14.05
CA TYR A 100 -22.07 -9.59 -14.18
C TYR A 100 -22.97 -8.55 -13.50
N TYR A 101 -22.65 -8.14 -12.27
CA TYR A 101 -23.44 -7.15 -11.54
C TYR A 101 -23.49 -5.76 -12.17
N ILE A 102 -22.44 -5.38 -12.92
CA ILE A 102 -22.42 -4.13 -13.69
C ILE A 102 -22.98 -4.29 -15.12
N GLY A 103 -23.55 -5.45 -15.45
CA GLY A 103 -24.24 -5.69 -16.71
C GLY A 103 -23.33 -5.86 -17.93
N LEU A 104 -22.03 -6.10 -17.75
CA LEU A 104 -21.09 -6.24 -18.86
C LEU A 104 -21.09 -7.63 -19.50
N THR A 105 -21.42 -8.67 -18.75
CA THR A 105 -21.27 -10.06 -19.22
C THR A 105 -22.11 -11.05 -18.41
N SER A 106 -22.11 -12.34 -18.78
CA SER A 106 -22.77 -13.42 -18.03
C SER A 106 -22.03 -13.77 -16.73
N ALA A 107 -22.70 -14.44 -15.79
CA ALA A 107 -22.09 -14.85 -14.51
C ALA A 107 -20.84 -15.71 -14.72
N GLU A 108 -20.94 -16.75 -15.57
CA GLU A 108 -19.83 -17.64 -15.91
C GLU A 108 -18.63 -16.88 -16.53
N THR A 109 -18.90 -15.97 -17.46
CA THR A 109 -17.84 -15.17 -18.07
C THR A 109 -17.20 -14.20 -17.06
N SER A 110 -18.00 -13.64 -16.14
CA SER A 110 -17.47 -12.78 -15.06
C SER A 110 -16.50 -13.54 -14.15
N GLU A 111 -16.88 -14.75 -13.72
CA GLU A 111 -16.04 -15.58 -12.86
C GLU A 111 -14.73 -15.97 -13.58
N TYR A 112 -14.84 -16.40 -14.84
CA TYR A 112 -13.69 -16.72 -15.68
C TYR A 112 -12.74 -15.53 -15.86
N LEU A 113 -13.26 -14.34 -16.18
CA LEU A 113 -12.46 -13.12 -16.29
C LEU A 113 -11.78 -12.76 -14.96
N SER A 114 -12.50 -12.89 -13.85
CA SER A 114 -11.95 -12.66 -12.51
C SER A 114 -10.81 -13.61 -12.19
N SER A 115 -10.96 -14.89 -12.54
CA SER A 115 -9.92 -15.91 -12.37
C SER A 115 -8.69 -15.59 -13.21
N ILE A 116 -8.85 -15.26 -14.49
CA ILE A 116 -7.74 -14.89 -15.39
C ILE A 116 -7.03 -13.64 -14.91
N LEU A 117 -7.76 -12.59 -14.53
CA LEU A 117 -7.15 -11.35 -14.03
C LEU A 117 -6.36 -11.62 -12.75
N GLY A 118 -6.92 -12.40 -11.82
CA GLY A 118 -6.24 -12.81 -10.60
C GLY A 118 -4.92 -13.55 -10.87
N THR A 119 -4.95 -14.54 -11.77
CA THR A 119 -3.75 -15.32 -12.15
C THR A 119 -2.74 -14.45 -12.89
N THR A 120 -3.18 -13.60 -13.81
CA THR A 120 -2.32 -12.73 -14.61
C THR A 120 -1.56 -11.75 -13.71
N PHE A 121 -2.28 -10.99 -12.87
CA PHE A 121 -1.62 -10.06 -11.96
C PHE A 121 -0.80 -10.78 -10.90
N GLY A 122 -1.22 -11.97 -10.46
CA GLY A 122 -0.43 -12.83 -9.57
C GLY A 122 0.94 -13.20 -10.13
N ILE A 123 1.02 -13.54 -11.42
CA ILE A 123 2.29 -13.80 -12.11
C ILE A 123 3.09 -12.50 -12.27
N LEU A 124 2.45 -11.41 -12.69
CA LEU A 124 3.12 -10.12 -12.89
C LEU A 124 3.76 -9.59 -11.61
N ILE A 125 3.05 -9.64 -10.47
CA ILE A 125 3.61 -9.20 -9.19
C ILE A 125 4.77 -10.10 -8.76
N LEU A 126 4.70 -11.42 -8.99
CA LEU A 126 5.79 -12.33 -8.64
C LEU A 126 7.06 -11.99 -9.42
N ILE A 127 6.94 -11.80 -10.73
CA ILE A 127 8.05 -11.39 -11.60
C ILE A 127 8.63 -10.05 -11.13
N ALA A 128 7.78 -9.08 -10.83
CA ALA A 128 8.22 -7.76 -10.37
C ALA A 128 8.94 -7.83 -9.01
N LEU A 129 8.45 -8.65 -8.07
CA LEU A 129 9.09 -8.84 -6.77
C LEU A 129 10.44 -9.55 -6.89
N ILE A 130 10.54 -10.60 -7.71
CA ILE A 130 11.82 -11.28 -8.00
C ILE A 130 12.82 -10.31 -8.63
N TYR A 131 12.38 -9.51 -9.60
CA TYR A 131 13.20 -8.48 -10.21
C TYR A 131 13.71 -7.46 -9.17
N LEU A 132 12.85 -6.96 -8.29
CA LEU A 132 13.22 -6.00 -7.24
C LEU A 132 14.19 -6.61 -6.22
N LEU A 133 14.00 -7.88 -5.85
CA LEU A 133 14.92 -8.61 -4.99
C LEU A 133 16.28 -8.80 -5.66
N TYR A 134 16.29 -9.24 -6.92
CA TYR A 134 17.51 -9.40 -7.71
C TYR A 134 18.27 -8.08 -7.80
N ARG A 135 17.61 -6.97 -8.17
CA ARG A 135 18.22 -5.64 -8.23
C ARG A 135 18.87 -5.24 -6.91
N ARG A 136 18.21 -5.55 -5.78
CA ARG A 136 18.72 -5.27 -4.43
C ARG A 136 19.94 -6.11 -4.06
N MET A 137 20.10 -7.30 -4.64
CA MET A 137 21.25 -8.18 -4.42
C MET A 137 22.39 -7.93 -5.41
N ALA A 138 22.07 -7.49 -6.63
CA ALA A 138 23.03 -7.34 -7.72
C ALA A 138 23.74 -5.98 -7.70
N ILE A 139 23.04 -4.90 -7.35
CA ILE A 139 23.60 -3.53 -7.37
C ILE A 139 24.26 -3.22 -6.02
N ASN A 140 25.57 -2.95 -6.02
CA ASN A 140 26.37 -2.76 -4.80
C ASN A 140 25.91 -1.55 -4.00
N GLU A 141 25.61 -0.45 -4.66
CA GLU A 141 25.14 0.79 -4.05
C GLU A 141 23.83 0.57 -3.30
N VAL A 142 22.91 -0.19 -3.91
CA VAL A 142 21.62 -0.53 -3.29
C VAL A 142 21.81 -1.48 -2.10
N LYS A 143 22.72 -2.44 -2.23
CA LYS A 143 23.05 -3.38 -1.15
C LYS A 143 23.62 -2.68 0.07
N GLN A 144 24.52 -1.72 -0.13
CA GLN A 144 25.16 -0.95 0.95
C GLN A 144 24.16 -0.12 1.77
N ILE A 145 23.09 0.38 1.15
CA ILE A 145 22.05 1.16 1.84
C ILE A 145 20.84 0.34 2.29
N SER A 146 20.81 -0.97 2.00
CA SER A 146 19.68 -1.84 2.34
C SER A 146 19.78 -2.36 3.77
N ALA A 147 18.67 -2.27 4.50
CA ALA A 147 18.54 -2.92 5.81
C ALA A 147 18.09 -4.38 5.65
N PRO A 148 18.37 -5.28 6.62
CA PRO A 148 17.87 -6.66 6.59
C PRO A 148 16.35 -6.75 6.45
N SER A 149 15.63 -5.79 7.05
CA SER A 149 14.19 -5.67 6.92
C SER A 149 13.73 -5.47 5.47
N ASP A 150 14.50 -4.81 4.61
CA ASP A 150 14.13 -4.61 3.20
C ASP A 150 14.08 -5.93 2.42
N TYR A 151 14.97 -6.86 2.75
CA TYR A 151 14.96 -8.21 2.19
C TYR A 151 13.83 -9.04 2.81
N ALA A 152 13.64 -8.97 4.13
CA ALA A 152 12.60 -9.72 4.82
C ALA A 152 11.19 -9.43 4.29
N HIS A 153 10.85 -8.15 4.07
CA HIS A 153 9.53 -7.79 3.50
C HIS A 153 9.37 -8.28 2.05
N LEU A 154 10.41 -8.18 1.22
CA LEU A 154 10.35 -8.70 -0.15
C LEU A 154 10.17 -10.22 -0.16
N LEU A 155 10.92 -10.95 0.65
CA LEU A 155 10.80 -12.40 0.77
C LEU A 155 9.42 -12.81 1.31
N LEU A 156 8.87 -12.09 2.28
CA LEU A 156 7.52 -12.33 2.78
C LEU A 156 6.47 -12.15 1.68
N LEU A 157 6.52 -11.05 0.92
CA LEU A 157 5.61 -10.81 -0.20
C LEU A 157 5.76 -11.84 -1.32
N ILE A 158 7.00 -12.22 -1.66
CA ILE A 158 7.28 -13.31 -2.62
C ILE A 158 6.65 -14.61 -2.12
N GLY A 159 6.79 -14.94 -0.83
CA GLY A 159 6.18 -16.13 -0.25
C GLY A 159 4.66 -16.12 -0.37
N ILE A 160 4.01 -15.03 0.05
CA ILE A 160 2.54 -14.86 -0.03
C ILE A 160 2.05 -15.05 -1.47
N VAL A 161 2.66 -14.32 -2.41
CA VAL A 161 2.30 -14.36 -3.82
C VAL A 161 2.57 -15.73 -4.42
N SER A 162 3.70 -16.37 -4.09
CA SER A 162 4.05 -17.70 -4.62
C SER A 162 3.04 -18.74 -4.20
N VAL A 163 2.64 -18.76 -2.91
CA VAL A 163 1.61 -19.69 -2.43
C VAL A 163 0.24 -19.34 -3.02
N GLY A 164 -0.08 -18.06 -3.20
CA GLY A 164 -1.32 -17.62 -3.86
C GLY A 164 -1.39 -18.07 -5.32
N ASN A 165 -0.30 -17.93 -6.08
CA ASN A 165 -0.18 -18.43 -7.45
C ASN A 165 -0.22 -19.96 -7.49
N PHE A 166 0.38 -20.64 -6.51
CA PHE A 166 0.34 -22.09 -6.40
C PHE A 166 -1.11 -22.60 -6.32
N MET A 167 -1.95 -21.99 -5.46
CA MET A 167 -3.39 -22.32 -5.41
C MET A 167 -4.12 -22.02 -6.73
N ARG A 168 -3.64 -21.10 -7.57
CA ARG A 168 -4.29 -20.79 -8.86
C ARG A 168 -3.84 -21.69 -10.00
N LEU A 169 -2.61 -22.20 -9.94
CA LEU A 169 -1.97 -22.93 -11.04
C LEU A 169 -2.05 -24.45 -10.88
N PHE A 170 -2.25 -24.95 -9.64
CA PHE A 170 -2.28 -26.38 -9.34
C PHE A 170 -3.69 -26.79 -8.89
N PRO A 171 -4.45 -27.52 -9.74
CA PRO A 171 -5.84 -27.88 -9.44
C PRO A 171 -6.04 -28.65 -8.13
N GLU A 172 -5.06 -29.47 -7.73
CA GLU A 172 -5.10 -30.21 -6.45
C GLU A 172 -5.15 -29.31 -5.21
N TYR A 173 -4.62 -28.09 -5.32
CA TYR A 173 -4.57 -27.10 -4.24
C TYR A 173 -5.47 -25.89 -4.52
N ALA A 174 -6.35 -26.01 -5.51
CA ALA A 174 -7.23 -24.92 -5.92
C ALA A 174 -8.10 -24.45 -4.75
N MET A 175 -8.36 -23.14 -4.72
CA MET A 175 -9.30 -22.55 -3.79
C MET A 175 -10.29 -21.66 -4.53
N HIS A 176 -11.55 -22.07 -4.51
CA HIS A 176 -12.66 -21.34 -5.11
C HIS A 176 -13.12 -20.18 -4.20
N TYR A 177 -13.81 -19.21 -4.79
CA TYR A 177 -14.25 -18.01 -4.07
C TYR A 177 -15.23 -18.30 -2.94
N GLU A 178 -16.12 -19.29 -3.13
CA GLU A 178 -17.19 -19.60 -2.17
C GLU A 178 -16.67 -20.14 -0.83
N PRO A 179 -15.83 -21.20 -0.77
CA PRO A 179 -15.21 -21.62 0.50
C PRO A 179 -14.40 -20.52 1.20
N ALA A 180 -13.67 -19.71 0.42
CA ALA A 180 -12.91 -18.59 0.96
C ALA A 180 -13.81 -17.48 1.54
N ARG A 181 -14.96 -17.21 0.91
CA ARG A 181 -15.96 -16.25 1.39
C ARG A 181 -16.65 -16.75 2.64
N GLU A 182 -17.06 -18.01 2.68
CA GLU A 182 -17.66 -18.65 3.86
C GLU A 182 -16.72 -18.56 5.07
N TYR A 183 -15.44 -18.85 4.88
CA TYR A 183 -14.42 -18.67 5.90
C TYR A 183 -14.37 -17.24 6.44
N VAL A 184 -14.33 -16.23 5.56
CA VAL A 184 -14.36 -14.82 5.96
C VAL A 184 -15.64 -14.48 6.71
N VAL A 185 -16.80 -14.99 6.26
CA VAL A 185 -18.09 -14.81 6.94
C VAL A 185 -18.01 -15.33 8.37
N HIS A 186 -17.51 -16.55 8.58
CA HIS A 186 -17.37 -17.11 9.93
C HIS A 186 -16.51 -16.24 10.85
N LEU A 187 -15.41 -15.68 10.33
CA LEU A 187 -14.56 -14.77 11.10
C LEU A 187 -15.28 -13.47 11.48
N ILE A 188 -15.99 -12.83 10.55
CA ILE A 188 -16.66 -11.55 10.82
C ILE A 188 -17.93 -11.70 11.67
N THR A 189 -18.60 -12.86 11.61
CA THR A 189 -19.77 -13.18 12.45
C THR A 189 -19.39 -13.77 13.79
N PHE A 190 -18.09 -13.92 14.07
CA PHE A 190 -17.55 -14.54 15.28
C PHE A 190 -18.13 -15.94 15.54
N THR A 191 -18.41 -16.68 14.47
CA THR A 191 -18.89 -18.07 14.54
C THR A 191 -17.70 -19.03 14.48
N ALA A 192 -17.80 -20.14 15.20
CA ALA A 192 -16.77 -21.18 15.15
C ALA A 192 -16.72 -21.79 13.74
N LEU A 193 -15.51 -22.04 13.24
CA LEU A 193 -15.31 -22.81 12.02
C LEU A 193 -15.76 -24.26 12.25
N THR A 194 -16.45 -24.83 11.27
CA THR A 194 -16.86 -26.24 11.34
C THR A 194 -15.71 -27.13 10.82
N PRO A 195 -15.50 -28.34 11.40
CA PRO A 195 -14.36 -29.19 11.02
C PRO A 195 -14.36 -29.67 9.56
N ASP A 196 -15.50 -29.62 8.89
CA ASP A 196 -15.73 -30.05 7.51
C ASP A 196 -15.42 -28.96 6.46
N MET A 197 -15.14 -27.72 6.88
CA MET A 197 -14.83 -26.64 5.94
C MET A 197 -13.57 -26.94 5.12
N GLU A 198 -13.68 -26.85 3.80
CA GLU A 198 -12.61 -27.14 2.83
C GLU A 198 -11.31 -26.36 3.12
N VAL A 199 -11.43 -25.10 3.52
CA VAL A 199 -10.30 -24.21 3.85
C VAL A 199 -9.38 -24.75 4.94
N LEU A 200 -9.89 -25.60 5.84
CA LEU A 200 -9.11 -26.20 6.92
C LEU A 200 -8.23 -27.35 6.44
N HIS A 201 -8.62 -27.98 5.32
CA HIS A 201 -7.98 -29.16 4.75
C HIS A 201 -7.08 -28.82 3.56
N ASN A 202 -7.16 -27.60 3.02
CA ASN A 202 -6.24 -27.12 1.98
C ASN A 202 -4.96 -26.52 2.61
N PRO A 203 -3.80 -27.23 2.57
CA PRO A 203 -2.58 -26.76 3.22
C PRO A 203 -2.01 -25.49 2.57
N ALA A 204 -2.22 -25.30 1.26
CA ALA A 204 -1.77 -24.09 0.57
C ALA A 204 -2.57 -22.87 1.03
N PHE A 205 -3.87 -23.02 1.26
CA PHE A 205 -4.71 -21.95 1.82
C PHE A 205 -4.28 -21.59 3.24
N VAL A 206 -4.07 -22.58 4.11
CA VAL A 206 -3.60 -22.37 5.49
C VAL A 206 -2.24 -21.65 5.50
N LEU A 207 -1.31 -22.06 4.64
CA LEU A 207 0.00 -21.42 4.53
C LEU A 207 -0.10 -19.99 3.98
N HIS A 208 -0.89 -19.78 2.92
CA HIS A 208 -1.11 -18.45 2.36
C HIS A 208 -1.66 -17.51 3.43
N LEU A 209 -2.69 -17.95 4.15
CA LEU A 209 -3.31 -17.15 5.19
C LEU A 209 -2.36 -16.92 6.37
N LEU A 210 -1.55 -17.89 6.78
CA LEU A 210 -0.52 -17.69 7.81
C LEU A 210 0.46 -16.58 7.40
N LEU A 211 0.95 -16.59 6.16
CA LEU A 211 1.88 -15.57 5.67
C LEU A 211 1.21 -14.19 5.61
N VAL A 212 -0.07 -14.11 5.22
CA VAL A 212 -0.86 -12.87 5.25
C VAL A 212 -1.04 -12.37 6.69
N GLN A 213 -1.31 -13.25 7.65
CA GLN A 213 -1.42 -12.88 9.07
C GLN A 213 -0.09 -12.36 9.61
N VAL A 214 1.05 -12.99 9.26
CA VAL A 214 2.40 -12.48 9.58
C VAL A 214 2.61 -11.10 8.97
N LEU A 215 2.21 -10.90 7.70
CA LEU A 215 2.26 -9.58 7.06
C LEU A 215 1.44 -8.56 7.84
N MET A 216 0.20 -8.87 8.23
CA MET A 216 -0.65 -7.96 9.01
C MET A 216 -0.02 -7.57 10.35
N ILE A 217 0.60 -8.51 11.06
CA ILE A 217 1.27 -8.24 12.34
C ILE A 217 2.46 -7.30 12.16
N VAL A 218 3.27 -7.51 11.11
CA VAL A 218 4.49 -6.72 10.85
C VAL A 218 4.20 -5.38 10.19
N PHE A 219 3.13 -5.30 9.38
CA PHE A 219 2.78 -4.14 8.55
C PHE A 219 2.80 -2.79 9.29
N PRO A 220 2.09 -2.60 10.43
CA PRO A 220 2.04 -1.29 11.09
C PRO A 220 3.39 -0.80 11.60
N PHE A 221 4.36 -1.70 11.82
CA PHE A 221 5.71 -1.38 12.32
C PHE A 221 6.77 -1.34 11.22
N SER A 222 6.38 -1.56 9.97
CA SER A 222 7.29 -1.71 8.83
C SER A 222 7.40 -0.48 7.93
N LYS A 223 8.26 -0.55 6.92
CA LYS A 223 8.31 0.43 5.83
C LYS A 223 7.10 0.32 4.87
N LEU A 224 6.26 -0.72 4.99
CA LEU A 224 5.11 -0.94 4.10
C LEU A 224 3.99 0.08 4.29
N LEU A 225 3.88 0.71 5.48
CA LEU A 225 2.95 1.81 5.73
C LEU A 225 3.39 3.15 5.08
N HIS A 226 4.01 3.11 3.91
CA HIS A 226 4.58 4.29 3.28
C HIS A 226 3.52 5.23 2.69
N ILE A 227 2.35 4.70 2.28
CA ILE A 227 1.32 5.48 1.56
C ILE A 227 0.82 6.69 2.37
N PRO A 228 0.32 6.55 3.62
CA PRO A 228 -0.20 7.71 4.34
C PRO A 228 0.90 8.73 4.65
N GLY A 229 2.11 8.26 4.97
CA GLY A 229 3.28 9.13 5.17
C GLY A 229 3.69 9.89 3.92
N MET A 230 3.60 9.26 2.73
CA MET A 230 3.90 9.88 1.45
C MET A 230 2.97 11.04 1.14
N PHE A 231 1.65 10.86 1.34
CA PHE A 231 0.68 11.93 1.14
C PHE A 231 0.86 13.09 2.13
N ALA A 232 1.02 12.78 3.42
CA ALA A 232 1.25 13.80 4.44
C ALA A 232 2.52 14.62 4.15
N HIS A 233 3.64 13.94 3.90
CA HIS A 233 4.92 14.59 3.63
C HIS A 233 4.88 15.45 2.36
N ARG A 234 4.28 14.95 1.28
CA ARG A 234 4.18 15.72 0.02
C ARG A 234 3.24 16.89 0.12
N TRP A 235 2.13 16.77 0.85
CA TRP A 235 1.26 17.92 1.11
C TRP A 235 2.01 19.02 1.86
N ILE A 236 2.81 18.66 2.87
CA ILE A 236 3.59 19.62 3.65
C ILE A 236 4.64 20.33 2.79
N ILE A 237 5.33 19.62 1.90
CA ILE A 237 6.43 20.19 1.10
C ILE A 237 5.94 20.94 -0.13
N ASN A 238 4.90 20.43 -0.81
CA ASN A 238 4.50 20.94 -2.13
C ASN A 238 3.32 21.92 -2.08
N ARG A 239 2.69 22.13 -0.91
CA ARG A 239 1.63 23.14 -0.78
C ARG A 239 2.19 24.53 -1.07
N ALA A 240 1.40 25.34 -1.77
CA ALA A 240 1.72 26.75 -1.94
C ALA A 240 1.63 27.44 -0.57
N TYR A 241 2.75 28.00 -0.12
CA TYR A 241 2.77 28.85 1.06
C TYR A 241 2.35 30.26 0.67
N VAL A 242 1.54 30.90 1.52
CA VAL A 242 1.15 32.31 1.35
C VAL A 242 2.01 33.21 2.23
N GLU A 243 2.55 32.68 3.33
CA GLU A 243 3.39 33.41 4.27
C GLU A 243 4.81 32.83 4.37
N PRO A 244 5.84 33.68 4.61
CA PRO A 244 7.20 33.22 4.82
C PRO A 244 7.33 32.34 6.07
N ALA A 245 8.42 31.56 6.15
CA ALA A 245 8.69 30.77 7.35
C ALA A 245 8.78 31.67 8.61
N PRO A 246 8.26 31.23 9.76
CA PRO A 246 8.38 31.97 11.02
C PRO A 246 9.84 32.35 11.31
N GLY A 247 10.10 33.62 11.60
CA GLY A 247 11.45 34.13 11.87
C GLY A 247 12.23 34.63 10.65
N MET A 248 11.65 34.60 9.43
CA MET A 248 12.24 35.25 8.24
C MET A 248 11.28 36.31 7.63
N PRO A 249 11.05 37.46 8.29
CA PRO A 249 10.24 38.54 7.73
C PRO A 249 10.84 39.03 6.41
N GLY A 250 10.03 39.09 5.35
CA GLY A 250 10.45 39.60 4.03
C GLY A 250 11.17 38.59 3.12
N ALA A 251 11.37 37.34 3.55
CA ALA A 251 11.84 36.29 2.65
C ALA A 251 10.77 36.01 1.58
N ALA A 252 11.20 35.92 0.32
CA ALA A 252 10.31 35.60 -0.79
C ALA A 252 9.62 34.25 -0.54
N VAL A 253 8.30 34.23 -0.57
CA VAL A 253 7.53 33.00 -0.40
C VAL A 253 7.67 32.20 -1.70
N GLY A 254 8.40 31.09 -1.62
CA GLY A 254 8.68 30.24 -2.78
C GLY A 254 7.39 29.86 -3.52
N GLY A 255 7.27 30.31 -4.76
CA GLY A 255 6.16 29.99 -5.66
C GLY A 255 5.17 31.13 -5.93
N SER A 256 5.17 32.21 -5.14
CA SER A 256 4.42 33.41 -5.51
C SER A 256 5.40 34.50 -5.91
N GLY A 257 5.33 34.98 -7.15
CA GLY A 257 6.02 36.23 -7.56
C GLY A 257 5.50 37.48 -6.83
N HIS A 258 4.84 37.31 -5.69
CA HIS A 258 4.36 38.39 -4.83
C HIS A 258 5.29 38.49 -3.63
N SER A 259 6.09 39.56 -3.61
CA SER A 259 6.63 40.09 -2.36
C SER A 259 5.45 40.46 -1.47
N VAL A 260 5.34 39.85 -0.29
CA VAL A 260 4.46 40.38 0.75
C VAL A 260 5.02 41.75 1.12
N SER A 261 4.33 42.82 0.73
CA SER A 261 4.74 44.18 1.08
C SER A 261 4.72 44.31 2.60
N GLY A 262 5.78 44.90 3.14
CA GLY A 262 5.98 45.05 4.57
C GLY A 262 4.77 45.72 5.23
N GLY A 263 4.03 44.95 6.03
CA GLY A 263 3.08 45.47 6.98
C GLY A 263 3.82 46.37 7.96
N LYS A 264 3.30 47.60 8.10
CA LYS A 264 3.86 48.69 8.89
C LYS A 264 4.41 48.24 10.25
N SER A 265 5.65 48.64 10.51
CA SER A 265 6.24 48.72 11.84
C SER A 265 5.25 49.37 12.81
N ALA A 266 4.74 48.59 13.75
CA ALA A 266 4.06 49.13 14.93
C ALA A 266 5.16 49.71 15.83
N SER A 267 5.33 51.02 15.77
CA SER A 267 6.14 51.77 16.73
C SER A 267 5.52 51.61 18.12
N GLY A 268 6.11 50.74 18.93
CA GLY A 268 5.88 50.70 20.37
C GLY A 268 6.49 51.97 20.98
N GLY A 269 5.65 52.99 21.17
CA GLY A 269 5.98 54.17 21.96
C GLY A 269 6.07 53.79 23.44
N VAL A 270 7.17 54.21 24.04
CA VAL A 270 7.39 54.24 25.49
C VAL A 270 6.35 55.15 26.14
N HIS A 271 5.62 54.62 27.12
CA HIS A 271 5.17 55.33 28.33
C HIS A 271 4.93 54.31 29.45
#